data_AF-A0A0U1NW63-F1
#
_entry.id   AF-A0A0U1NW63-F1
#
_cell.length_a   1.000
_cell.length_b   1.000
_cell.length_c   1.000
_cell.angle_alpha   90.00
_cell.angle_beta   90.00
_cell.angle_gamma   90.00
#
_symmetry.space_group_name_H-M   'P 1'
#
loop_
_entity.id
_entity.type
_entity.pdbx_description
1 polymer ?
#
loop_
_entity_poly.entity_id
_entity_poly.type
_entity_poly.pdbx_seq_one_letter_code
_entity_poly.pdbx_strand_id
1 'polypeptide(L)' 'MIIFNRIALFFVVLYSVFMIINTYLGENERLQSNMIYFLMNGFAYIVSAMEIEKEKEILN' A
#
# COMPACT_ATOMS: atom_id res chain seq x y z
N MET A 1 4.16 9.94 -12.74
CA MET A 1 3.57 8.63 -13.14
C MET A 1 4.50 7.44 -12.87
N ILE A 2 5.76 7.45 -13.31
CA ILE A 2 6.67 6.29 -13.13
C ILE A 2 6.88 5.93 -11.64
N ILE A 3 7.08 6.93 -10.77
CA ILE A 3 7.28 6.72 -9.33
C ILE A 3 6.00 6.16 -8.67
N PHE A 4 4.83 6.73 -8.97
CA PHE A 4 3.54 6.20 -8.52
C PHE A 4 3.32 4.74 -8.93
N ASN A 5 3.61 4.39 -10.19
CA ASN A 5 3.50 3.01 -10.64
C ASN A 5 4.46 2.07 -9.90
N ARG A 6 5.67 2.51 -9.59
CA ARG A 6 6.62 1.71 -8.80
C ARG A 6 6.13 1.49 -7.37
N ILE A 7 5.55 2.50 -6.74
CA ILE A 7 4.98 2.40 -5.39
C ILE A 7 3.77 1.49 -5.40
N ALA A 8 2.84 1.66 -6.34
CA ALA A 8 1.69 0.79 -6.48
C ALA A 8 2.10 -0.68 -6.68
N LEU A 9 3.09 -0.92 -7.55
CA LEU A 9 3.61 -2.26 -7.78
C LEU A 9 4.22 -2.87 -6.50
N PHE A 10 4.97 -2.09 -5.73
CA PHE A 10 5.52 -2.53 -4.45
C PHE A 10 4.42 -2.99 -3.48
N PHE A 11 3.35 -2.20 -3.32
CA PHE A 11 2.24 -2.55 -2.45
C PHE A 11 1.48 -3.80 -2.93
N VAL A 12 1.31 -3.97 -4.25
CA VAL A 12 0.68 -5.18 -4.82
C VAL A 12 1.51 -6.43 -4.52
N VAL A 13 2.84 -6.37 -4.72
CA VAL A 13 3.74 -7.49 -4.43
C VAL A 13 3.74 -7.81 -2.94
N LEU A 14 3.88 -6.79 -2.09
CA LEU A 14 3.88 -6.94 -0.63
C LEU A 14 2.58 -7.59 -0.13
N TYR A 15 1.43 -7.09 -0.59
CA TYR A 15 0.12 -7.64 -0.26
C TYR A 15 -0.02 -9.10 -0.68
N SER A 16 0.46 -9.43 -1.90
CA SER A 16 0.41 -10.80 -2.42
C SER A 16 1.23 -11.77 -1.59
N VAL A 17 2.44 -11.36 -1.18
CA VAL A 17 3.30 -12.17 -0.29
C VAL A 17 2.60 -12.45 1.04
N PHE A 18 2.02 -11.43 1.67
CA PHE A 18 1.32 -11.62 2.93
C PHE A 18 0.06 -12.49 2.80
N MET A 19 -0.73 -12.32 1.74
CA MET A 19 -1.89 -13.18 1.47
C MET A 19 -1.49 -14.64 1.32
N ILE A 20 -0.41 -14.92 0.59
CA ILE A 20 0.12 -16.27 0.40
C ILE A 20 0.56 -16.85 1.74
N ILE A 21 1.40 -16.12 2.49
CA ILE A 21 1.90 -16.54 3.80
C ILE A 21 0.73 -16.87 4.75
N ASN A 22 -0.27 -15.99 4.85
CA ASN A 22 -1.40 -16.18 5.75
C ASN A 22 -2.31 -17.33 5.34
N THR A 23 -2.45 -17.57 4.03
CA THR A 23 -3.20 -18.73 3.51
C THR A 23 -2.54 -20.04 3.93
N TYR A 24 -1.21 -20.11 3.94
CA TYR A 24 -0.48 -21.33 4.33
C TYR A 24 -0.30 -21.49 5.85
N LEU A 25 -0.26 -20.38 6.60
CA LEU A 25 -0.11 -20.40 8.06
C LEU A 25 -1.44 -20.58 8.81
N GLY A 26 -2.59 -20.55 8.11
CA GLY A 26 -3.91 -20.70 8.73
C GLY A 26 -4.22 -19.58 9.74
N GLU A 27 -3.70 -18.38 9.50
CA GLU A 27 -3.86 -17.26 10.42
C GLU A 27 -5.32 -16.81 10.57
N ASN A 28 -5.66 -16.28 11.75
CA ASN A 28 -6.99 -15.77 12.06
C ASN A 28 -7.39 -14.63 11.11
N GLU A 29 -8.60 -14.70 10.53
CA GLU A 29 -9.18 -13.72 9.61
C GLU A 29 -9.09 -12.26 10.11
N ARG A 30 -9.12 -12.05 11.45
CA ARG A 30 -8.93 -10.72 12.07
C ARG A 30 -7.53 -10.14 11.88
N LEU A 31 -6.47 -10.94 12.03
CA LEU A 31 -5.09 -10.47 11.85
C LEU A 31 -4.84 -10.11 10.39
N GLN A 32 -5.30 -10.97 9.48
CA GLN A 32 -5.27 -10.70 8.05
C GLN A 32 -6.01 -9.41 7.71
N SER A 33 -7.24 -9.24 8.18
CA SER A 33 -8.03 -8.02 7.95
C SER A 33 -7.33 -6.77 8.49
N ASN A 34 -6.80 -6.80 9.72
CA ASN A 34 -6.08 -5.67 10.31
C ASN A 34 -4.84 -5.27 9.49
N MET A 35 -4.09 -6.26 9.01
CA MET A 35 -2.91 -6.04 8.17
C MET A 35 -3.30 -5.45 6.81
N ILE A 36 -4.38 -5.95 6.19
CA ILE A 36 -4.93 -5.38 4.95
C ILE A 36 -5.32 -3.91 5.17
N TYR A 37 -6.05 -3.60 6.24
CA TYR A 37 -6.42 -2.23 6.56
C TYR A 37 -5.20 -1.34 6.78
N PHE A 38 -4.18 -1.82 7.49
CA PHE A 38 -2.95 -1.07 7.69
C PHE A 38 -2.24 -0.77 6.36
N LEU A 39 -2.10 -1.77 5.49
CA LEU A 39 -1.46 -1.61 4.18
C LEU A 39 -2.23 -0.66 3.26
N MET A 40 -3.56 -0.77 3.22
CA MET A 40 -4.41 0.11 2.40
C MET A 40 -4.35 1.57 2.88
N ASN A 41 -4.44 1.80 4.20
CA ASN A 41 -4.34 3.14 4.76
C ASN A 41 -2.94 3.74 4.54
N GLY A 42 -1.88 2.94 4.71
CA GLY A 42 -0.51 3.37 4.43
C GLY A 42 -0.30 3.72 2.95
N PHE A 43 -0.84 2.92 2.03
CA PHE A 43 -0.81 3.23 0.60
C PHE A 43 -1.52 4.54 0.28
N ALA A 44 -2.75 4.71 0.76
CA ALA A 44 -3.54 5.92 0.54
C ALA A 44 -2.84 7.17 1.09
N TYR A 45 -2.23 7.08 2.28
CA TYR A 45 -1.45 8.17 2.86
C TYR A 45 -0.26 8.58 1.99
N ILE A 46 0.55 7.61 1.55
CA ILE A 46 1.75 7.88 0.74
C ILE A 46 1.36 8.51 -0.61
N VAL A 47 0.36 7.94 -1.28
CA VAL A 47 -0.18 8.46 -2.55
C VAL A 47 -0.65 9.90 -2.37
N SER A 48 -1.45 10.17 -1.34
CA SER A 48 -1.99 11.51 -1.07
C SER A 48 -0.88 12.51 -0.75
N ALA A 49 0.10 12.13 0.06
CA ALA A 49 1.23 13.01 0.40
C ALA A 49 2.04 13.40 -0.83
N MET A 50 2.28 12.44 -1.73
CA MET A 50 3.00 12.68 -2.97
C MET A 50 2.21 13.54 -3.97
N GLU A 51 0.89 13.39 -4.04
CA GLU A 51 0.05 14.28 -4.85
C GLU A 51 0.12 15.71 -4.34
N ILE A 52 0.03 15.92 -3.03
CA ILE A 52 0.15 17.24 -2.40
C ILE A 52 1.53 17.86 -2.65
N GLU A 53 2.62 17.09 -2.53
CA GLU A 53 3.97 17.58 -2.86
C GLU A 53 4.10 17.99 -4.32
N LYS A 54 3.57 17.17 -5.23
CA LYS A 54 3.58 17.47 -6.66
C LYS A 54 2.74 18.72 -6.98
N GLU A 55 1.60 18.92 -6.34
CA GLU A 55 0.80 20.14 -6.49
C GLU A 55 1.56 21.39 -6.02
N LYS A 56 2.33 21.30 -4.93
CA LYS A 56 3.17 22.40 -4.44
C LYS A 56 4.34 22.72 -5.38
N GLU A 57 4.94 21.73 -6.02
CA GLU A 57 5.97 21.96 -7.04
C GLU A 57 5.43 22.66 -8.29
N ILE A 58 4.17 22.43 -8.67
CA ILE A 58 3.55 23.07 -9.85
C ILE A 58 3.15 24.52 -9.59
N LEU A 59 2.86 24.87 -8.33
CA LEU A 59 2.40 26.22 -7.94
C LEU A 59 3.55 27.22 -7.66
N ASN A 60 4.81 26.77 -7.66
CA ASN A 60 6.02 27.57 -7.49
C ASN A 60 6.72 27.81 -8.83
#